data_AF-A0A1I2TE78-F1
#
_entry.id   AF-A0A1I2TE78-F1
#
_cell.length_a   1.000
_cell.length_b   1.000
_cell.length_c   1.000
_cell.angle_alpha   90.00
_cell.angle_beta   90.00
_cell.angle_gamma   90.00
#
_symmetry.space_group_name_H-M   'P 1'
#
loop_
_entity.id
_entity.type
_entity.pdbx_description
1 polymer ?
#
loop_
_entity_poly.entity_id
_entity_poly.type
_entity_poly.pdbx_seq_one_letter_code
_entity_poly.pdbx_strand_id
1 'polypeptide(L)'
;MARNTIFHATDPSGVALIGVSLALGRTAWLYRSDFERIDALHPDGRWGVTHNSEGRIFVRIRPPRTQRNIYVARLVAGDFERTVVRYRDGNSMNLRPTNLKHDNGGGGRPRRHSLG
;
A
#
# COMPACT_ATOMS: atom_id res chain seq x y z
N MET A 1 9.07 20.44 -6.76
CA MET A 1 9.29 18.97 -6.86
C MET A 1 8.22 18.40 -7.78
N ALA A 2 8.59 17.52 -8.70
CA ALA A 2 7.70 16.99 -9.74
C ALA A 2 6.69 15.98 -9.17
N ARG A 3 5.49 15.93 -9.77
CA ARG A 3 4.51 14.84 -9.55
C ARG A 3 5.04 13.53 -10.11
N ASN A 4 4.61 12.41 -9.53
CA ASN A 4 4.93 11.08 -10.05
C ASN A 4 4.34 10.91 -11.46
N THR A 5 5.11 10.31 -12.37
CA THR A 5 4.61 9.92 -13.70
C THR A 5 3.60 8.79 -13.57
N ILE A 6 2.50 8.89 -14.32
CA ILE A 6 1.41 7.91 -14.32
C ILE A 6 1.41 7.16 -15.65
N PHE A 7 1.29 5.84 -15.58
CA PHE A 7 1.15 4.93 -16.70
C PHE A 7 -0.24 4.30 -16.67
N HIS A 8 -0.83 4.11 -17.85
CA HIS A 8 -2.10 3.42 -18.01
C HIS A 8 -1.85 2.06 -18.66
N ALA A 9 -2.51 1.02 -18.12
CA ALA A 9 -2.47 -0.31 -18.68
C ALA A 9 -3.79 -1.03 -18.45
N THR A 10 -3.88 -2.25 -18.93
CA THR A 10 -5.00 -3.16 -18.70
C THR A 10 -4.43 -4.52 -18.31
N ASP A 11 -5.03 -5.19 -17.33
CA ASP A 11 -4.64 -6.55 -16.98
C ASP A 11 -5.20 -7.58 -17.98
N PRO A 12 -4.77 -8.87 -17.93
CA PRO A 12 -5.27 -9.90 -18.85
C PRO A 12 -6.78 -10.14 -18.78
N SER A 13 -7.45 -9.71 -17.71
CA SER A 13 -8.91 -9.81 -17.54
C SER A 13 -9.65 -8.57 -18.05
N GLY A 14 -8.95 -7.59 -18.64
CA GLY A 14 -9.56 -6.37 -19.16
C GLY A 14 -9.72 -5.26 -18.12
N VAL A 15 -9.20 -5.42 -16.89
CA VAL A 15 -9.36 -4.42 -15.83
C VAL A 15 -8.31 -3.33 -15.95
N ALA A 16 -8.74 -2.06 -15.87
CA ALA A 16 -7.86 -0.91 -15.98
C ALA A 16 -6.88 -0.82 -14.80
N LEU A 17 -5.59 -0.64 -15.13
CA LEU A 17 -4.49 -0.49 -14.20
C LEU A 17 -3.84 0.89 -14.32
N ILE A 18 -3.39 1.39 -13.17
CA ILE A 18 -2.54 2.56 -13.06
C ILE A 18 -1.17 2.13 -12.54
N GLY A 19 -0.12 2.54 -13.25
CA GLY A 19 1.27 2.43 -12.84
C GLY A 19 1.76 3.78 -12.32
N VAL A 20 2.18 3.85 -11.06
CA VAL A 20 2.77 5.07 -10.48
C VAL A 20 4.29 4.92 -10.47
N SER A 21 4.99 5.81 -11.17
CA SER A 21 6.46 5.86 -11.16
C SER A 21 6.97 6.28 -9.78
N LEU A 22 7.89 5.50 -9.24
CA LEU A 22 8.54 5.70 -7.95
C LEU A 22 10.05 5.86 -8.15
N ALA A 23 10.76 6.21 -7.07
CA ALA A 23 12.21 6.30 -7.09
C ALA A 23 12.87 4.98 -7.53
N LEU A 24 14.09 5.08 -8.07
CA LEU A 24 14.93 3.95 -8.49
C LEU A 24 14.31 3.11 -9.62
N GLY A 25 13.57 3.74 -10.54
CA GLY A 25 13.01 3.07 -11.73
C GLY A 25 11.91 2.06 -11.43
N ARG A 26 11.28 2.15 -10.25
CA ARG A 26 10.20 1.24 -9.83
C ARG A 26 8.86 1.81 -10.23
N THR A 27 7.92 0.92 -10.54
CA THR A 27 6.52 1.30 -10.81
C THR A 27 5.60 0.48 -9.94
N ALA A 28 4.74 1.14 -9.18
CA ALA A 28 3.69 0.47 -8.41
C ALA A 28 2.40 0.38 -9.23
N TRP A 29 1.82 -0.81 -9.30
CA TRP A 29 0.64 -1.11 -10.11
C TRP A 29 -0.56 -1.42 -9.22
N LEU A 30 -1.68 -0.76 -9.50
CA LEU A 30 -2.95 -0.93 -8.81
C LEU A 30 -4.12 -0.73 -9.77
N TYR A 31 -5.33 -1.13 -9.39
CA TYR A 31 -6.50 -0.83 -10.20
C TYR A 31 -6.76 0.68 -10.24
N ARG A 32 -7.26 1.14 -11.39
CA ARG A 32 -7.59 2.56 -11.61
C ARG A 32 -8.54 3.11 -10.54
N SER A 33 -9.57 2.35 -10.18
CA SER A 33 -10.54 2.73 -9.15
C SER A 33 -9.89 2.97 -7.79
N ASP A 34 -8.94 2.12 -7.39
CA ASP A 34 -8.19 2.31 -6.15
C ASP A 34 -7.28 3.53 -6.20
N PHE A 35 -6.63 3.77 -7.35
CA PHE A 35 -5.82 4.97 -7.55
C PHE A 35 -6.66 6.24 -7.41
N GLU A 36 -7.78 6.33 -8.11
CA GLU A 36 -8.67 7.51 -8.08
C GLU A 36 -9.23 7.76 -6.67
N ARG A 37 -9.62 6.71 -5.96
CA ARG A 37 -10.06 6.81 -4.56
C ARG A 37 -8.95 7.35 -3.65
N ILE A 38 -7.73 6.86 -3.80
CA ILE A 38 -6.59 7.25 -2.98
C ILE A 38 -6.16 8.69 -3.30
N ASP A 39 -6.16 9.07 -4.57
CA ASP A 39 -5.87 10.43 -5.01
C ASP A 39 -6.91 11.43 -4.49
N ALA A 40 -8.19 11.08 -4.50
CA ALA A 40 -9.25 11.91 -3.92
C ALA A 40 -9.08 12.12 -2.40
N LEU A 41 -8.61 11.11 -1.67
CA LEU A 41 -8.33 11.21 -0.23
C LEU A 41 -7.04 11.96 0.08
N HIS A 42 -6.07 11.93 -0.83
CA HIS A 42 -4.72 12.48 -0.65
C HIS A 42 -4.24 13.22 -1.91
N PRO A 43 -4.90 14.30 -2.34
CA PRO A 43 -4.63 14.94 -3.64
C PRO A 43 -3.22 15.56 -3.75
N ASP A 44 -2.65 15.95 -2.61
CA ASP A 44 -1.27 16.45 -2.52
C ASP A 44 -0.29 15.40 -1.99
N GLY A 45 -0.75 14.17 -1.86
CA GLY A 45 0.00 13.04 -1.33
C GLY A 45 1.15 12.65 -2.26
N ARG A 46 2.38 12.65 -1.75
CA ARG A 46 3.53 12.22 -2.53
C ARG A 46 3.68 10.70 -2.48
N TRP A 47 3.66 10.06 -3.62
CA TRP A 47 3.92 8.63 -3.74
C TRP A 47 5.42 8.36 -3.65
N GLY A 48 5.79 7.31 -2.91
CA GLY A 48 7.17 6.92 -2.76
C GLY A 48 7.32 5.53 -2.14
N VAL A 49 8.57 5.15 -1.92
CA VAL A 49 8.92 3.93 -1.19
C VAL A 49 9.41 4.26 0.22
N THR A 50 9.33 3.27 1.10
CA THR A 50 9.95 3.26 2.42
C THR A 50 10.37 1.85 2.78
N HIS A 51 11.24 1.71 3.77
CA HIS A 51 11.78 0.43 4.23
C HIS A 51 11.44 0.24 5.71
N ASN A 52 11.19 -0.99 6.13
CA ASN A 52 11.22 -1.33 7.56
C ASN A 52 12.66 -1.66 8.01
N SER A 53 12.83 -1.95 9.30
CA SER A 53 14.12 -2.36 9.89
C SER A 53 14.69 -3.66 9.30
N GLU A 54 13.85 -4.49 8.67
CA GLU A 54 14.25 -5.72 7.98
C GLU A 54 14.58 -5.48 6.49
N GLY A 55 14.61 -4.22 6.03
CA GLY A 55 14.88 -3.85 4.65
C GLY A 55 13.72 -4.05 3.67
N ARG A 56 12.57 -4.55 4.13
CA ARG A 56 11.38 -4.76 3.29
C ARG A 56 10.83 -3.44 2.81
N ILE A 57 10.47 -3.41 1.53
CA ILE A 57 10.08 -2.21 0.81
C ILE A 57 8.56 -2.12 0.78
N PHE A 58 8.03 -0.92 1.00
CA PHE A 58 6.61 -0.63 0.97
C PHE A 58 6.36 0.64 0.16
N VAL A 59 5.26 0.64 -0.60
CA VAL A 59 4.74 1.85 -1.23
C VAL A 59 3.98 2.66 -0.20
N ARG A 60 4.27 3.95 -0.12
CA ARG A 60 3.62 4.89 0.79
C ARG A 60 3.16 6.14 0.04
N ILE A 61 2.18 6.80 0.64
CA ILE A 61 1.86 8.20 0.39
C ILE A 61 2.31 9.02 1.60
N ARG A 62 2.93 10.16 1.34
CA ARG A 62 3.30 11.13 2.37
C ARG A 62 2.62 12.48 2.09
N PRO A 63 1.48 12.77 2.73
CA PRO A 63 0.82 14.06 2.60
C PRO A 63 1.67 15.18 3.21
N PRO A 64 1.73 16.38 2.59
CA PRO A 64 2.57 17.48 3.05
C PRO A 64 2.15 18.00 4.42
N ARG A 65 0.84 17.94 4.74
CA ARG A 65 0.27 18.47 5.97
C ARG A 65 0.58 17.60 7.20
N THR A 66 0.55 16.28 7.06
CA THR A 66 0.78 15.36 8.19
C THR A 66 2.21 14.85 8.24
N GLN A 67 2.91 14.81 7.11
CA GLN A 67 4.24 14.22 6.96
C GLN A 67 4.35 12.76 7.41
N ARG A 68 3.20 12.09 7.63
CA ARG A 68 3.12 10.70 8.06
C ARG A 68 3.13 9.78 6.84
N ASN A 69 3.70 8.59 7.02
CA ASN A 69 3.67 7.54 6.02
C ASN A 69 2.33 6.82 6.08
N ILE A 70 1.61 6.83 4.96
CA ILE A 70 0.38 6.07 4.78
C ILE A 70 0.69 4.94 3.81
N TYR A 71 0.64 3.70 4.27
CA TYR A 71 0.95 2.55 3.42
C TYR A 71 -0.16 2.28 2.42
N VAL A 72 0.17 2.32 1.13
CA VAL A 72 -0.83 2.22 0.05
C VAL A 72 -1.53 0.87 0.07
N ALA A 73 -0.81 -0.22 0.35
CA ALA A 73 -1.41 -1.54 0.47
C ALA A 73 -2.52 -1.61 1.54
N ARG A 74 -2.44 -0.80 2.61
CA ARG A 74 -3.52 -0.74 3.60
C ARG A 74 -4.73 0.03 3.08
N LEU A 75 -4.51 1.12 2.34
CA LEU A 75 -5.61 1.86 1.73
C LEU A 75 -6.37 1.00 0.72
N VAL A 76 -5.66 0.18 -0.06
CA VAL A 76 -6.25 -0.73 -1.05
C VAL A 76 -6.97 -1.89 -0.38
N ALA A 77 -6.33 -2.57 0.57
CA ALA A 77 -6.91 -3.74 1.23
C ALA A 77 -8.17 -3.41 2.08
N GLY A 78 -8.33 -2.15 2.49
CA GLY A 78 -9.40 -1.73 3.39
C GLY A 78 -8.98 -1.82 4.86
N ASP A 79 -9.67 -1.04 5.71
CA ASP A 79 -9.30 -0.90 7.12
C ASP A 79 -9.71 -2.13 7.93
N PHE A 80 -8.73 -2.69 8.66
CA PHE A 80 -9.00 -3.63 9.73
C PHE A 80 -8.02 -3.33 10.86
N GLU A 81 -8.56 -3.01 12.03
CA GLU A 81 -7.79 -2.97 13.26
C GLU A 81 -7.03 -4.29 13.42
N ARG A 82 -5.71 -4.19 13.62
CA ARG A 82 -4.82 -5.28 14.08
C ARG A 82 -4.46 -6.39 13.08
N THR A 83 -4.73 -6.24 11.78
CA THR A 83 -4.20 -7.19 10.77
C THR A 83 -2.97 -6.65 10.04
N VAL A 84 -2.08 -7.57 9.63
CA VAL A 84 -0.96 -7.25 8.75
C VAL A 84 -1.40 -7.49 7.31
N VAL A 85 -1.11 -6.55 6.41
CA VAL A 85 -1.31 -6.75 4.97
C VAL A 85 -0.06 -7.41 4.40
N ARG A 86 -0.22 -8.55 3.73
CA ARG A 86 0.84 -9.26 3.02
C ARG A 86 0.55 -9.32 1.52
N TYR A 87 1.62 -9.41 0.75
CA TYR A 87 1.59 -9.61 -0.70
C TYR A 87 1.65 -11.10 -1.00
N ARG A 88 0.70 -11.61 -1.79
CA ARG A 88 0.60 -13.03 -2.14
C ARG A 88 1.77 -13.47 -3.03
N ASP A 89 2.18 -12.60 -3.96
CA ASP A 89 3.31 -12.82 -4.87
C ASP A 89 4.67 -12.36 -4.32
N GLY A 90 4.71 -11.83 -3.09
CA GLY A 90 5.93 -11.25 -2.49
C GLY A 90 6.38 -9.91 -3.09
N ASN A 91 5.69 -9.37 -4.09
CA ASN A 91 6.03 -8.12 -4.77
C ASN A 91 5.24 -6.93 -4.20
N SER A 92 5.94 -6.08 -3.45
CA SER A 92 5.36 -4.86 -2.86
C SER A 92 4.92 -3.79 -3.86
N MET A 93 5.34 -3.90 -5.13
CA MET A 93 4.91 -3.00 -6.21
C MET A 93 3.61 -3.47 -6.87
N ASN A 94 3.18 -4.71 -6.65
CA ASN A 94 1.87 -5.20 -7.09
C ASN A 94 0.84 -4.94 -5.99
N LEU A 95 0.19 -3.78 -6.07
CA LEU A 95 -0.79 -3.30 -5.11
C LEU A 95 -2.23 -3.68 -5.49
N ARG A 96 -2.44 -4.54 -6.49
CA ARG A 96 -3.78 -5.01 -6.86
C ARG A 96 -4.43 -5.71 -5.66
N PRO A 97 -5.71 -5.45 -5.34
CA PRO A 97 -6.43 -6.13 -4.25
C PRO A 97 -6.30 -7.65 -4.27
N THR A 98 -6.32 -8.25 -5.46
CA THR A 98 -6.14 -9.70 -5.66
C THR A 98 -4.80 -10.23 -5.18
N ASN A 99 -3.77 -9.38 -5.11
CA ASN A 99 -2.46 -9.71 -4.56
C ASN A 99 -2.35 -9.45 -3.06
N LEU A 100 -3.32 -8.77 -2.45
CA LEU A 100 -3.27 -8.45 -1.03
C LEU A 100 -4.01 -9.51 -0.23
N LYS A 101 -3.50 -9.79 0.96
CA LYS A 101 -4.20 -10.60 1.95
C LYS A 101 -3.99 -10.03 3.35
N HIS A 102 -5.04 -10.10 4.15
CA HIS A 102 -4.93 -9.89 5.58
C HIS A 102 -4.34 -11.13 6.22
N ASP A 103 -3.44 -10.91 7.17
CA ASP A 103 -2.89 -11.95 8.02
C ASP A 103 -3.09 -11.54 9.48
N ASN A 104 -3.34 -12.54 10.31
CA ASN A 104 -3.48 -12.36 11.75
C ASN A 104 -2.09 -12.02 12.29
N GLY A 105 -1.81 -10.72 12.45
CA GLY A 105 -0.55 -10.28 13.02
C GLY A 105 -0.37 -10.86 14.43
N GLY A 106 0.85 -11.25 14.78
CA GLY A 106 1.22 -11.78 16.10
C GLY A 106 1.17 -10.76 17.26
N GLY A 107 0.34 -9.72 17.16
CA GLY A 107 0.16 -8.69 18.19
C GLY A 107 -0.76 -9.12 19.33
N GLY A 108 -0.87 -10.43 19.61
CA GLY A 108 -1.54 -10.92 20.80
C GLY A 108 -0.75 -10.53 22.03
N ARG A 109 -1.21 -9.51 22.77
CA ARG A 109 -0.84 -9.41 24.19
C ARG A 109 -1.17 -10.78 24.82
N PRO A 110 -0.23 -11.46 25.50
CA PRO A 110 -0.60 -12.65 26.27
C PRO A 110 -1.69 -12.22 27.26
N ARG A 111 -2.82 -12.92 27.24
CA ARG A 111 -3.86 -12.76 28.27
C ARG A 111 -3.17 -13.03 29.59
N ARG A 112 -3.04 -12.02 30.45
CA ARG A 112 -2.73 -12.22 31.88
C ARG A 112 -3.84 -13.13 32.41
N HIS A 113 -3.52 -14.40 32.65
CA HIS A 113 -4.31 -15.19 33.57
C HIS A 113 -4.11 -14.56 34.95
N SER A 114 -5.15 -13.91 35.45
CA SER A 114 -5.29 -13.63 36.87
C SER A 114 -5.29 -14.98 37.58
N LEU A 115 -4.22 -15.29 38.30
CA LEU A 115 -4.25 -16.35 39.31
C LEU A 115 -5.11 -15.80 40.45
N GLY A 116 -6.21 -16.50 40.71
CA GLY A 116 -6.96 -16.38 41.98
C GLY A 116 -6.24 -17.10 43.10
#